data_AF-A0A2D9N4Y6-F1
#
_entry.id   AF-A0A2D9N4Y6-F1
#
_cell.length_a   1.000
_cell.length_b   1.000
_cell.length_c   1.000
_cell.angle_alpha   90.00
_cell.angle_beta   90.00
_cell.angle_gamma   90.00
#
_symmetry.space_group_name_H-M   'P 1'
#
loop_
_entity.id
_entity.type
_entity.pdbx_description
1 polymer ?
#
loop_
_entity_poly.entity_id
_entity_poly.type
_entity_poly.pdbx_seq_one_letter_code
_entity_poly.pdbx_strand_id
1 'polypeptide(L)'
;MNLSKTTKYILILFFFHGLVPNTLLAQTTNIPDTNFEQALIDLGIDSDGIVNGQVLTSDIDMVITLDLSLKGISDITGIHDFAALEMLDVSSNDLTTLDISNNTQLKELYVSNTGTDNLLISALDVSNNINLEVLYGENLFLLESLNLKNGNNAILTVTLPCEEEGIPCELPLNCVMVDDETAATNNDPPYAGWFIQADFVYSEDCTLTVSEYDSPDVSVYPNPVKNTLIIENSRASEIERISIIDSSGRRIWEENNKFNSMDVSGLADGILIVRIQTSNGIVTRKILKE
;
A
#
# COMPACT_ATOMS: atom_id res chain seq x y z
N MET A 1 44.66 -81.58 -34.02
CA MET A 1 44.79 -80.13 -33.78
C MET A 1 43.41 -79.50 -33.95
N ASN A 2 42.78 -79.12 -32.85
CA ASN A 2 41.44 -78.54 -32.78
C ASN A 2 41.47 -77.05 -33.15
N LEU A 3 40.57 -76.61 -34.02
CA LEU A 3 40.27 -75.19 -34.25
C LEU A 3 38.79 -74.95 -33.93
N SER A 4 38.56 -74.39 -32.74
CA SER A 4 37.26 -73.87 -32.29
C SER A 4 37.02 -72.50 -32.95
N LYS A 5 35.89 -72.34 -33.65
CA LYS A 5 35.39 -71.04 -34.12
C LYS A 5 34.24 -70.62 -33.22
N THR A 6 34.46 -69.61 -32.39
CA THR A 6 33.41 -68.92 -31.62
C THR A 6 32.88 -67.73 -32.42
N THR A 7 31.64 -67.81 -32.87
CA THR A 7 30.89 -66.69 -33.47
C THR A 7 30.36 -65.79 -32.36
N LYS A 8 30.81 -64.53 -32.29
CA LYS A 8 30.26 -63.50 -31.39
C LYS A 8 29.04 -62.85 -32.06
N TYR A 9 27.86 -62.97 -31.44
CA TYR A 9 26.69 -62.16 -31.78
C TYR A 9 26.82 -60.79 -31.11
N ILE A 10 26.83 -59.72 -31.91
CA ILE A 10 26.74 -58.34 -31.42
C ILE A 10 25.25 -58.02 -31.28
N LEU A 11 24.78 -57.90 -30.03
CA LEU A 11 23.44 -57.42 -29.71
C LEU A 11 23.46 -55.90 -29.81
N ILE A 12 22.86 -55.33 -30.86
CA ILE A 12 22.66 -53.87 -30.96
C ILE A 12 21.39 -53.53 -30.18
N LEU A 13 21.56 -53.04 -28.95
CA LEU A 13 20.50 -52.44 -28.14
C LEU A 13 20.14 -51.08 -28.75
N PHE A 14 19.01 -51.02 -29.47
CA PHE A 14 18.39 -49.74 -29.81
C PHE A 14 17.84 -49.11 -28.53
N PHE A 15 18.58 -48.15 -27.96
CA PHE A 15 18.05 -47.25 -26.94
C PHE A 15 17.02 -46.33 -27.60
N PHE A 16 15.75 -46.73 -27.58
CA PHE A 16 14.62 -45.87 -27.90
C PHE A 16 14.56 -44.79 -26.81
N HIS A 17 15.21 -43.64 -27.05
CA HIS A 17 15.04 -42.46 -26.21
C HIS A 17 13.62 -41.97 -26.46
N GLY A 18 12.69 -42.41 -25.62
CA GLY A 18 11.34 -41.88 -25.61
C GLY A 18 11.43 -40.37 -25.45
N LEU A 19 11.05 -39.63 -26.49
CA LEU A 19 10.69 -38.23 -26.38
C LEU A 19 9.50 -38.17 -25.42
N VAL A 20 9.79 -37.86 -24.16
CA VAL A 20 8.74 -37.44 -23.22
C VAL A 20 8.22 -36.12 -23.78
N PRO A 21 6.96 -36.01 -24.17
CA PRO A 21 6.41 -34.71 -24.53
C PRO A 21 6.47 -33.85 -23.28
N ASN A 22 7.36 -32.87 -23.26
CA ASN A 22 7.33 -31.79 -22.27
C ASN A 22 6.01 -31.06 -22.50
N THR A 23 5.01 -31.36 -21.70
CA THR A 23 3.81 -30.54 -21.61
C THR A 23 4.24 -29.20 -21.01
N LEU A 24 4.48 -28.21 -21.87
CA LEU A 24 4.55 -26.82 -21.44
C LEU A 24 3.15 -26.47 -20.92
N LEU A 25 2.99 -26.45 -19.61
CA LEU A 25 1.86 -25.75 -19.01
C LEU A 25 2.17 -24.26 -19.14
N ALA A 26 1.17 -23.47 -19.52
CA ALA A 26 1.30 -22.03 -19.45
C ALA A 26 1.54 -21.63 -18.00
N GLN A 27 2.52 -20.76 -17.78
CA GLN A 27 2.78 -20.23 -16.45
C GLN A 27 1.64 -19.28 -16.07
N THR A 28 1.15 -19.40 -14.85
CA THR A 28 0.15 -18.50 -14.29
C THR A 28 0.72 -17.75 -13.10
N THR A 29 0.19 -16.55 -12.89
CA THR A 29 0.41 -15.69 -11.74
C THR A 29 -0.80 -15.80 -10.83
N ASN A 30 -0.57 -15.98 -9.52
CA ASN A 30 -1.64 -16.11 -8.53
C ASN A 30 -2.22 -14.74 -8.17
N ILE A 31 -3.54 -14.57 -8.33
CA ILE A 31 -4.32 -13.35 -8.07
C ILE A 31 -5.48 -13.70 -7.14
N PRO A 32 -5.25 -13.81 -5.82
CA PRO A 32 -6.24 -14.37 -4.89
C PRO A 32 -7.42 -13.43 -4.61
N ASP A 33 -7.26 -12.13 -4.80
CA ASP A 33 -8.33 -11.14 -4.67
C ASP A 33 -9.20 -11.14 -5.93
N THR A 34 -10.46 -11.52 -5.78
CA THR A 34 -11.39 -11.63 -6.91
C THR A 34 -11.71 -10.28 -7.55
N ASN A 35 -11.60 -9.16 -6.80
CA ASN A 35 -11.80 -7.83 -7.37
C ASN A 35 -10.58 -7.40 -8.19
N PHE A 36 -9.37 -7.80 -7.78
CA PHE A 36 -8.17 -7.57 -8.58
C PHE A 36 -8.24 -8.36 -9.90
N GLU A 37 -8.56 -9.65 -9.83
CA GLU A 37 -8.74 -10.48 -11.03
C GLU A 37 -9.86 -9.97 -11.94
N GLN A 38 -11.02 -9.61 -11.37
CA GLN A 38 -12.11 -9.00 -12.13
C GLN A 38 -11.69 -7.68 -12.80
N ALA A 39 -10.86 -6.86 -12.15
CA ALA A 39 -10.32 -5.64 -12.76
C ALA A 39 -9.43 -5.98 -13.97
N LEU A 40 -8.62 -7.03 -13.91
CA LEU A 40 -7.82 -7.50 -15.06
C LEU A 40 -8.70 -7.97 -16.22
N ILE A 41 -9.78 -8.69 -15.93
CA ILE A 41 -10.77 -9.11 -16.95
C ILE A 41 -11.45 -7.88 -17.59
N ASP A 42 -11.88 -6.92 -16.77
CA ASP A 42 -12.56 -5.70 -17.24
C ASP A 42 -11.65 -4.83 -18.12
N LEU A 43 -10.35 -4.83 -17.84
CA LEU A 43 -9.31 -4.17 -18.64
C LEU A 43 -8.94 -4.96 -19.91
N GLY A 44 -9.44 -6.19 -20.06
CA GLY A 44 -9.10 -7.09 -21.17
C GLY A 44 -7.69 -7.63 -21.13
N ILE A 45 -7.07 -7.64 -19.94
CA ILE A 45 -5.74 -8.20 -19.69
C ILE A 45 -5.88 -9.72 -19.54
N ASP A 46 -6.75 -10.17 -18.63
CA ASP A 46 -6.95 -11.60 -18.38
C ASP A 46 -7.76 -12.26 -19.50
N SER A 47 -7.06 -13.04 -20.33
CA SER A 47 -7.56 -13.49 -21.64
C SER A 47 -8.56 -14.63 -21.57
N ASP A 48 -8.63 -15.37 -20.46
CA ASP A 48 -9.60 -16.44 -20.27
C ASP A 48 -10.97 -15.93 -19.80
N GLY A 49 -11.01 -14.70 -19.25
CA GLY A 49 -12.20 -13.97 -18.86
C GLY A 49 -12.98 -14.62 -17.72
N ILE A 50 -12.33 -15.42 -16.87
CA ILE A 50 -12.96 -16.10 -15.74
C ILE A 50 -12.23 -15.81 -14.42
N VAL A 51 -12.98 -15.37 -13.41
CA VAL A 51 -12.45 -15.22 -12.05
C VAL A 51 -12.15 -16.60 -11.46
N ASN A 52 -10.88 -16.99 -11.43
CA ASN A 52 -10.39 -18.32 -11.04
C ASN A 52 -9.16 -18.27 -10.08
N GLY A 53 -8.75 -17.10 -9.64
CA GLY A 53 -7.65 -16.84 -8.73
C GLY A 53 -6.28 -16.72 -9.41
N GLN A 54 -6.21 -16.59 -10.73
CA GLN A 54 -4.95 -16.55 -11.48
C GLN A 54 -5.11 -15.86 -12.82
N VAL A 55 -4.00 -15.33 -13.34
CA VAL A 55 -3.90 -14.80 -14.70
C VAL A 55 -2.74 -15.50 -15.43
N LEU A 56 -2.81 -15.65 -16.75
CA LEU A 56 -1.65 -16.14 -17.50
C LEU A 56 -0.50 -15.13 -17.36
N THR A 57 0.70 -15.59 -17.03
CA THR A 57 1.85 -14.66 -16.89
C THR A 57 2.16 -13.94 -18.22
N SER A 58 1.82 -14.56 -19.36
CA SER A 58 1.93 -13.93 -20.69
C SER A 58 0.91 -12.82 -20.95
N ASP A 59 -0.16 -12.75 -20.18
CA ASP A 59 -1.18 -11.70 -20.33
C ASP A 59 -0.72 -10.39 -19.66
N ILE A 60 0.12 -10.50 -18.63
CA ILE A 60 0.61 -9.38 -17.82
C ILE A 60 2.06 -8.96 -18.15
N ASP A 61 2.79 -9.73 -18.95
CA ASP A 61 4.23 -9.55 -19.20
C ASP A 61 4.60 -8.21 -19.86
N MET A 62 3.67 -7.66 -20.63
CA MET A 62 3.82 -6.42 -21.39
C MET A 62 2.89 -5.30 -20.91
N VAL A 63 2.22 -5.48 -19.75
CA VAL A 63 1.39 -4.42 -19.16
C VAL A 63 2.29 -3.33 -18.60
N ILE A 64 2.24 -2.14 -19.22
CA ILE A 64 3.05 -0.97 -18.84
C ILE A 64 2.30 -0.07 -17.86
N THR A 65 0.97 0.05 -18.02
CA THR A 65 0.12 0.92 -17.21
C THR A 65 -1.02 0.10 -16.64
N LEU A 66 -1.25 0.21 -15.34
CA LEU A 66 -2.32 -0.50 -14.66
C LEU A 66 -3.09 0.44 -13.74
N ASP A 67 -4.33 0.73 -14.12
CA ASP A 67 -5.28 1.50 -13.30
C ASP A 67 -6.22 0.52 -12.59
N LEU A 68 -5.99 0.38 -11.29
CA LEU A 68 -6.79 -0.41 -10.37
C LEU A 68 -7.63 0.48 -9.44
N SER A 69 -7.81 1.75 -9.77
CA SER A 69 -8.53 2.68 -8.91
C SER A 69 -10.02 2.31 -8.77
N LEU A 70 -10.57 2.50 -7.56
CA LEU A 70 -12.00 2.31 -7.26
C LEU A 70 -12.53 0.90 -7.60
N LYS A 71 -11.74 -0.14 -7.30
CA LYS A 71 -12.10 -1.54 -7.58
C LYS A 71 -12.46 -2.35 -6.34
N GLY A 72 -12.37 -1.78 -5.14
CA GLY A 72 -12.59 -2.49 -3.88
C GLY A 72 -11.58 -3.61 -3.65
N ILE A 73 -10.35 -3.43 -4.12
CA ILE A 73 -9.27 -4.42 -3.99
C ILE A 73 -8.72 -4.37 -2.58
N SER A 74 -8.64 -5.52 -1.93
CA SER A 74 -8.16 -5.65 -0.55
C SER A 74 -6.77 -6.28 -0.47
N ASP A 75 -6.39 -7.05 -1.49
CA ASP A 75 -5.10 -7.71 -1.61
C ASP A 75 -4.60 -7.60 -3.06
N ILE A 76 -3.39 -7.06 -3.24
CA ILE A 76 -2.75 -6.87 -4.55
C ILE A 76 -1.72 -7.97 -4.87
N THR A 77 -1.75 -9.08 -4.15
CA THR A 77 -0.91 -10.26 -4.41
C THR A 77 -0.95 -10.65 -5.88
N GLY A 78 0.24 -10.85 -6.46
CA GLY A 78 0.47 -11.10 -7.88
C GLY A 78 0.96 -9.89 -8.67
N ILE A 79 0.84 -8.67 -8.13
CA ILE A 79 1.38 -7.45 -8.79
C ILE A 79 2.88 -7.52 -9.07
N HIS A 80 3.64 -8.28 -8.27
CA HIS A 80 5.08 -8.48 -8.44
C HIS A 80 5.46 -9.15 -9.77
N ASP A 81 4.54 -9.86 -10.42
CA ASP A 81 4.78 -10.51 -11.72
C ASP A 81 4.56 -9.58 -12.92
N PHE A 82 4.04 -8.36 -12.71
CA PHE A 82 3.89 -7.34 -13.75
C PHE A 82 5.25 -6.68 -14.06
N ALA A 83 6.13 -7.43 -14.73
CA ALA A 83 7.54 -7.08 -14.91
C ALA A 83 7.79 -5.80 -15.73
N ALA A 84 6.87 -5.43 -16.62
CA ALA A 84 6.97 -4.24 -17.47
C ALA A 84 6.26 -3.00 -16.88
N LEU A 85 5.68 -3.09 -15.68
CA LEU A 85 4.84 -2.06 -15.11
C LEU A 85 5.62 -0.78 -14.81
N GLU A 86 5.24 0.33 -15.45
CA GLU A 86 5.82 1.66 -15.28
C GLU A 86 4.85 2.63 -14.57
N MET A 87 3.54 2.42 -14.66
CA MET A 87 2.55 3.23 -13.95
C MET A 87 1.52 2.34 -13.25
N LEU A 88 1.31 2.61 -11.96
CA LEU A 88 0.33 1.92 -11.13
C LEU A 88 -0.53 2.94 -10.39
N ASP A 89 -1.84 2.82 -10.56
CA ASP A 89 -2.82 3.52 -9.74
C ASP A 89 -3.63 2.51 -8.92
N VAL A 90 -3.54 2.60 -7.60
CA VAL A 90 -4.30 1.78 -6.64
C VAL A 90 -5.22 2.62 -5.76
N SER A 91 -5.49 3.85 -6.18
CA SER A 91 -6.26 4.83 -5.43
C SER A 91 -7.66 4.30 -5.08
N SER A 92 -8.13 4.62 -3.88
CA SER A 92 -9.51 4.35 -3.41
C SER A 92 -9.86 2.85 -3.50
N ASN A 93 -9.04 2.04 -2.84
CA ASN A 93 -9.21 0.60 -2.64
C ASN A 93 -9.15 0.27 -1.15
N ASP A 94 -9.47 -0.96 -0.78
CA ASP A 94 -9.51 -1.44 0.60
C ASP A 94 -8.16 -2.02 1.07
N LEU A 95 -7.05 -1.56 0.50
CA LEU A 95 -5.73 -2.09 0.83
C LEU A 95 -5.30 -1.64 2.23
N THR A 96 -4.81 -2.59 3.02
CA THR A 96 -4.16 -2.32 4.31
C THR A 96 -2.63 -2.35 4.22
N THR A 97 -2.10 -2.94 3.14
CA THR A 97 -0.67 -2.98 2.81
C THR A 97 -0.48 -2.80 1.32
N LEU A 98 0.65 -2.23 0.90
CA LEU A 98 1.05 -2.13 -0.50
C LEU A 98 2.50 -2.60 -0.63
N ASP A 99 2.70 -3.77 -1.23
CA ASP A 99 4.04 -4.27 -1.58
C ASP A 99 4.25 -4.17 -3.09
N ILE A 100 5.13 -3.26 -3.47
CA ILE A 100 5.55 -3.00 -4.85
C ILE A 100 7.06 -3.19 -5.02
N SER A 101 7.70 -3.90 -4.08
CA SER A 101 9.16 -4.04 -4.01
C SER A 101 9.79 -4.70 -5.24
N ASN A 102 9.03 -5.50 -5.98
CA ASN A 102 9.48 -6.17 -7.20
C ASN A 102 9.16 -5.39 -8.49
N ASN A 103 8.31 -4.36 -8.42
CA ASN A 103 7.96 -3.51 -9.56
C ASN A 103 9.06 -2.46 -9.80
N THR A 104 10.28 -2.92 -10.08
CA THR A 104 11.49 -2.07 -10.19
C THR A 104 11.47 -1.13 -11.40
N GLN A 105 10.59 -1.39 -12.38
CA GLN A 105 10.38 -0.54 -13.56
C GLN A 105 9.40 0.62 -13.30
N LEU A 106 8.75 0.67 -12.13
CA LEU A 106 7.73 1.65 -11.81
C LEU A 106 8.32 3.07 -11.80
N LYS A 107 7.66 3.98 -12.53
CA LYS A 107 7.96 5.40 -12.67
C LYS A 107 6.90 6.27 -12.01
N GLU A 108 5.64 5.85 -12.05
CA GLU A 108 4.53 6.61 -11.48
C GLU A 108 3.70 5.73 -10.54
N LEU A 109 3.49 6.21 -9.32
CA LEU A 109 2.65 5.58 -8.31
C LEU A 109 1.58 6.54 -7.81
N TYR A 110 0.33 6.12 -7.92
CA TYR A 110 -0.85 6.84 -7.42
C TYR A 110 -1.53 6.02 -6.32
N VAL A 111 -1.62 6.61 -5.12
CA VAL A 111 -2.11 5.97 -3.88
C VAL A 111 -3.05 6.91 -3.13
N SER A 112 -4.12 7.38 -3.77
CA SER A 112 -4.99 8.42 -3.20
C SER A 112 -6.29 7.88 -2.59
N ASN A 113 -6.80 8.57 -1.57
CA ASN A 113 -8.16 8.42 -1.09
C ASN A 113 -9.05 9.55 -1.63
N THR A 114 -9.97 9.20 -2.54
CA THR A 114 -10.83 10.17 -3.25
C THR A 114 -12.33 10.04 -2.90
N GLY A 115 -12.70 9.17 -1.94
CA GLY A 115 -14.12 8.87 -1.64
C GLY A 115 -14.36 8.23 -0.26
N THR A 116 -15.41 7.41 -0.17
CA THR A 116 -15.80 6.68 1.06
C THR A 116 -15.01 5.41 1.31
N ASP A 117 -14.27 4.96 0.30
CA ASP A 117 -13.45 3.75 0.34
C ASP A 117 -12.05 4.19 0.74
N ASN A 118 -11.50 3.52 1.76
CA ASN A 118 -10.31 4.00 2.43
C ASN A 118 -9.14 3.03 2.19
N LEU A 119 -8.13 3.54 1.50
CA LEU A 119 -6.78 3.04 1.54
C LEU A 119 -6.27 3.21 2.97
N LEU A 120 -6.08 2.09 3.68
CA LEU A 120 -5.71 2.04 5.10
C LEU A 120 -4.23 1.72 5.32
N ILE A 121 -3.38 1.95 4.30
CA ILE A 121 -1.95 1.68 4.40
C ILE A 121 -1.32 2.54 5.50
N SER A 122 -0.59 1.90 6.41
CA SER A 122 0.14 2.58 7.48
C SER A 122 1.62 2.78 7.19
N ALA A 123 2.12 2.12 6.15
CA ALA A 123 3.50 2.23 5.70
C ALA A 123 3.55 2.22 4.18
N LEU A 124 4.40 3.08 3.61
CA LEU A 124 4.73 3.07 2.19
C LEU A 124 6.25 3.03 2.04
N ASP A 125 6.75 2.01 1.35
CA ASP A 125 8.16 1.83 1.08
C ASP A 125 8.41 1.74 -0.43
N VAL A 126 9.16 2.70 -0.95
CA VAL A 126 9.56 2.77 -2.38
C VAL A 126 11.05 2.55 -2.59
N SER A 127 11.77 2.03 -1.59
CA SER A 127 13.24 1.88 -1.62
C SER A 127 13.77 1.00 -2.76
N ASN A 128 12.95 0.06 -3.28
CA ASN A 128 13.31 -0.78 -4.42
C ASN A 128 12.83 -0.21 -5.77
N ASN A 129 12.02 0.83 -5.78
CA ASN A 129 11.48 1.47 -6.99
C ASN A 129 12.44 2.57 -7.45
N ILE A 130 13.64 2.15 -7.87
CA ILE A 130 14.76 3.04 -8.22
C ILE A 130 14.47 3.96 -9.43
N ASN A 131 13.46 3.63 -10.22
CA ASN A 131 13.04 4.40 -11.39
C ASN A 131 11.84 5.32 -11.09
N LEU A 132 11.37 5.39 -9.84
CA LEU A 132 10.19 6.16 -9.49
C LEU A 132 10.45 7.66 -9.66
N GLU A 133 9.66 8.29 -10.53
CA GLU A 133 9.69 9.71 -10.89
C GLU A 133 8.56 10.48 -10.19
N VAL A 134 7.39 9.85 -10.01
CA VAL A 134 6.21 10.47 -9.43
C VAL A 134 5.61 9.57 -8.35
N LEU A 135 5.46 10.15 -7.16
CA LEU A 135 4.61 9.62 -6.09
C LEU A 135 3.53 10.65 -5.77
N TYR A 136 2.28 10.30 -6.09
CA TYR A 136 1.10 11.09 -5.74
C TYR A 136 0.19 10.29 -4.81
N GLY A 137 -0.18 10.87 -3.67
CA GLY A 137 -0.97 10.19 -2.66
C GLY A 137 -1.74 11.17 -1.80
N GLU A 138 -2.96 11.48 -2.22
CA GLU A 138 -3.86 12.34 -1.46
C GLU A 138 -4.54 11.57 -0.32
N ASN A 139 -4.71 12.21 0.83
CA ASN A 139 -5.59 11.71 1.91
C ASN A 139 -5.15 10.37 2.53
N LEU A 140 -3.83 10.20 2.71
CA LEU A 140 -3.22 9.03 3.35
C LEU A 140 -3.28 9.09 4.90
N PHE A 141 -4.49 9.18 5.47
CA PHE A 141 -4.74 9.53 6.88
C PHE A 141 -4.13 8.58 7.94
N LEU A 142 -3.62 7.41 7.54
CA LEU A 142 -3.00 6.43 8.43
C LEU A 142 -1.51 6.21 8.16
N LEU A 143 -0.91 6.94 7.22
CA LEU A 143 0.49 6.75 6.83
C LEU A 143 1.42 7.22 7.95
N GLU A 144 1.92 6.27 8.73
CA GLU A 144 2.81 6.48 9.89
C GLU A 144 4.29 6.31 9.53
N SER A 145 4.58 5.57 8.45
CA SER A 145 5.94 5.31 7.97
C SER A 145 6.05 5.55 6.47
N LEU A 146 7.05 6.33 6.06
CA LEU A 146 7.32 6.64 4.67
C LEU A 146 8.81 6.49 4.37
N ASN A 147 9.14 5.52 3.50
CA ASN A 147 10.50 5.29 3.03
C ASN A 147 10.64 5.72 1.57
N LEU A 148 11.22 6.90 1.35
CA LEU A 148 11.51 7.45 0.02
C LEU A 148 12.96 7.20 -0.41
N LYS A 149 13.78 6.53 0.40
CA LYS A 149 15.21 6.31 0.15
C LYS A 149 15.44 5.27 -0.96
N ASN A 150 15.14 5.65 -2.19
CA ASN A 150 15.18 4.79 -3.38
C ASN A 150 16.51 4.88 -4.16
N GLY A 151 17.49 5.62 -3.65
CA GLY A 151 18.78 5.86 -4.32
C GLY A 151 18.68 6.77 -5.54
N ASN A 152 17.51 7.37 -5.80
CA ASN A 152 17.26 8.21 -6.98
C ASN A 152 16.31 9.38 -6.66
N ASN A 153 16.33 9.91 -5.43
CA ASN A 153 15.55 11.08 -5.03
C ASN A 153 15.72 12.26 -6.00
N ALA A 154 16.88 12.37 -6.67
CA ALA A 154 17.21 13.37 -7.69
C ALA A 154 16.14 13.57 -8.79
N ILE A 155 15.40 12.51 -9.15
CA ILE A 155 14.34 12.57 -10.18
C ILE A 155 12.93 12.42 -9.61
N LEU A 156 12.81 12.12 -8.31
CA LEU A 156 11.55 11.85 -7.66
C LEU A 156 10.81 13.16 -7.33
N THR A 157 9.53 13.20 -7.66
CA THR A 157 8.59 14.23 -7.22
C THR A 157 7.57 13.58 -6.29
N VAL A 158 7.39 14.16 -5.11
CA VAL A 158 6.45 13.67 -4.09
C VAL A 158 5.38 14.71 -3.82
N THR A 159 4.12 14.30 -3.89
CA THR A 159 2.97 15.15 -3.57
C THR A 159 1.95 14.35 -2.76
N LEU A 160 1.94 14.60 -1.45
CA LEU A 160 1.08 13.95 -0.46
C LEU A 160 0.19 15.00 0.25
N PRO A 161 -0.83 15.56 -0.44
CA PRO A 161 -1.77 16.49 0.15
C PRO A 161 -2.75 15.78 1.07
N CYS A 162 -3.38 16.56 1.94
CA CYS A 162 -4.40 16.06 2.85
C CYS A 162 -5.52 17.09 2.96
N GLU A 163 -6.71 16.78 2.48
CA GLU A 163 -7.88 17.64 2.58
C GLU A 163 -9.12 16.79 2.83
N GLU A 164 -9.90 17.14 3.86
CA GLU A 164 -11.22 16.58 4.09
C GLU A 164 -12.26 17.69 4.07
N GLU A 165 -13.21 17.59 3.14
CA GLU A 165 -14.34 18.53 3.07
C GLU A 165 -13.89 20.01 3.02
N GLY A 166 -12.77 20.29 2.33
CA GLY A 166 -12.20 21.64 2.22
C GLY A 166 -11.32 22.07 3.39
N ILE A 167 -11.04 21.19 4.37
CA ILE A 167 -10.21 21.48 5.53
C ILE A 167 -8.88 20.72 5.43
N PRO A 168 -7.73 21.41 5.45
CA PRO A 168 -6.41 20.78 5.51
C PRO A 168 -6.24 19.89 6.75
N CYS A 169 -5.59 18.75 6.57
CA CYS A 169 -5.19 17.83 7.65
C CYS A 169 -3.69 17.54 7.64
N GLU A 170 -3.16 16.93 8.69
CA GLU A 170 -1.77 16.50 8.75
C GLU A 170 -1.69 14.98 8.70
N LEU A 171 -0.86 14.43 7.82
CA LEU A 171 -0.58 12.99 7.79
C LEU A 171 0.19 12.61 9.07
N PRO A 172 -0.05 11.42 9.65
CA PRO A 172 0.53 11.01 10.93
C PRO A 172 1.99 10.53 10.81
N LEU A 173 2.81 11.23 10.02
CA LEU A 173 4.23 10.98 9.84
C LEU A 173 5.03 11.69 10.93
N ASN A 174 6.09 11.04 11.44
CA ASN A 174 7.08 11.69 12.30
C ASN A 174 8.48 11.76 11.66
N CYS A 175 8.74 10.87 10.71
CA CYS A 175 10.02 10.72 10.06
C CYS A 175 9.81 10.21 8.62
N VAL A 176 10.56 10.78 7.69
CA VAL A 176 10.54 10.40 6.27
C VAL A 176 11.96 10.03 5.87
N MET A 177 12.17 8.79 5.45
CA MET A 177 13.50 8.34 5.01
C MET A 177 13.83 8.85 3.61
N VAL A 178 15.02 9.43 3.45
CA VAL A 178 15.50 10.02 2.20
C VAL A 178 16.95 9.62 1.90
N ASP A 179 17.37 9.85 0.65
CA ASP A 179 18.73 9.56 0.19
C ASP A 179 19.80 10.50 0.75
N ASP A 180 19.47 11.79 0.93
CA ASP A 180 20.35 12.82 1.49
C ASP A 180 19.57 13.66 2.53
N GLU A 181 19.77 13.34 3.81
CA GLU A 181 19.13 14.04 4.92
C GLU A 181 19.49 15.54 4.93
N THR A 182 20.75 15.89 4.64
CA THR A 182 21.21 17.27 4.72
C THR A 182 20.55 18.14 3.65
N ALA A 183 20.51 17.66 2.40
CA ALA A 183 19.86 18.36 1.31
C ALA A 183 18.34 18.48 1.54
N ALA A 184 17.71 17.42 2.04
CA ALA A 184 16.27 17.41 2.33
C ALA A 184 15.92 18.40 3.45
N THR A 185 16.64 18.38 4.57
CA THR A 185 16.43 19.32 5.69
C THR A 185 16.67 20.77 5.29
N ASN A 186 17.63 21.04 4.40
CA ASN A 186 17.89 22.39 3.90
C ASN A 186 16.93 22.82 2.77
N ASN A 187 16.03 21.94 2.34
CA ASN A 187 15.13 22.15 1.21
C ASN A 187 15.88 22.48 -0.09
N ASP A 188 17.02 21.82 -0.32
CA ASP A 188 17.79 21.90 -1.55
C ASP A 188 17.12 21.06 -2.66
N PRO A 189 17.28 21.39 -3.96
CA PRO A 189 16.75 20.55 -5.04
C PRO A 189 17.30 19.11 -4.95
N PRO A 190 16.44 18.08 -5.15
CA PRO A 190 15.06 18.14 -5.64
C PRO A 190 13.98 18.32 -4.55
N TYR A 191 14.35 18.22 -3.28
CA TYR A 191 13.43 18.25 -2.13
C TYR A 191 12.60 19.53 -2.07
N ALA A 192 13.13 20.64 -2.59
CA ALA A 192 12.41 21.92 -2.75
C ALA A 192 11.07 21.82 -3.49
N GLY A 193 10.90 20.81 -4.35
CA GLY A 193 9.67 20.57 -5.11
C GLY A 193 8.72 19.57 -4.45
N TRP A 194 9.10 18.96 -3.33
CA TRP A 194 8.27 17.99 -2.65
C TRP A 194 7.20 18.70 -1.82
N PHE A 195 6.02 18.10 -1.79
CA PHE A 195 4.92 18.56 -0.96
C PHE A 195 4.41 17.38 -0.13
N ILE A 196 4.59 17.44 1.18
CA ILE A 196 4.09 16.43 2.12
C ILE A 196 3.38 17.19 3.23
N GLN A 197 2.07 17.01 3.36
CA GLN A 197 1.28 17.75 4.35
C GLN A 197 1.32 17.06 5.72
N ALA A 198 2.46 17.15 6.40
CA ALA A 198 2.70 16.59 7.73
C ALA A 198 3.80 17.36 8.47
N ASP A 199 3.89 17.19 9.78
CA ASP A 199 5.01 17.65 10.60
C ASP A 199 5.97 16.47 10.86
N PHE A 200 7.11 16.45 10.16
CA PHE A 200 8.05 15.33 10.19
C PHE A 200 9.50 15.82 10.06
N VAL A 201 10.44 14.94 10.38
CA VAL A 201 11.86 15.15 10.07
C VAL A 201 12.31 14.26 8.92
N TYR A 202 13.18 14.77 8.07
CA TYR A 202 13.94 13.93 7.16
C TYR A 202 15.04 13.20 7.92
N SER A 203 15.33 11.95 7.55
CA SER A 203 16.44 11.18 8.09
C SER A 203 16.92 10.18 7.04
N GLU A 204 18.18 9.76 7.08
CA GLU A 204 18.62 8.58 6.34
C GLU A 204 18.23 7.25 7.02
N ASP A 205 17.82 7.32 8.29
CA ASP A 205 17.42 6.19 9.15
C ASP A 205 16.42 6.65 10.23
N CYS A 206 15.15 6.24 10.11
CA CYS A 206 14.10 6.55 11.08
C CYS A 206 14.09 5.63 12.32
N THR A 207 15.04 4.70 12.48
CA THR A 207 15.08 3.78 13.64
C THR A 207 15.46 4.45 14.97
N LEU A 208 16.04 5.66 14.92
CA LEU A 208 16.59 6.36 16.08
C LEU A 208 15.83 7.63 16.48
N THR A 209 14.76 8.00 15.77
CA THR A 209 14.02 9.23 16.05
C THR A 209 13.07 9.05 17.23
N VAL A 210 13.51 9.46 18.42
CA VAL A 210 12.61 9.93 19.49
C VAL A 210 12.60 11.45 19.41
N SER A 211 11.80 12.00 18.50
CA SER A 211 11.42 13.41 18.56
C SER A 211 10.01 13.49 19.14
N GLU A 212 9.93 13.73 20.45
CA GLU A 212 8.71 14.21 21.12
C GLU A 212 8.38 15.58 20.51
N TYR A 213 7.34 15.70 19.67
CA TYR A 213 6.82 17.03 19.33
C TYR A 213 5.34 17.10 18.89
N ASP A 214 4.60 17.87 19.68
CA ASP A 214 3.59 18.90 19.39
C ASP A 214 2.55 18.76 18.24
N SER A 215 2.05 17.54 17.97
CA SER A 215 0.77 17.35 17.27
C SER A 215 -0.39 18.07 17.99
N PRO A 216 -1.54 18.39 17.35
CA PRO A 216 -2.76 18.74 18.08
C PRO A 216 -2.98 17.69 19.17
N ASP A 217 -2.92 18.13 20.43
CA ASP A 217 -2.92 17.26 21.61
C ASP A 217 -4.34 16.73 21.85
N VAL A 218 -4.79 15.90 20.92
CA VAL A 218 -6.02 15.14 20.97
C VAL A 218 -5.62 13.69 21.17
N SER A 219 -5.80 13.22 22.40
CA SER A 219 -5.54 11.85 22.80
C SER A 219 -6.86 11.09 22.94
N VAL A 220 -6.80 9.79 22.65
CA VAL A 220 -7.96 8.90 22.65
C VAL A 220 -7.63 7.69 23.52
N TYR A 221 -8.40 7.47 24.58
CA TYR A 221 -8.12 6.41 25.56
C TYR A 221 -9.39 5.89 26.26
N PRO A 222 -9.38 4.68 26.86
CA PRO A 222 -8.30 3.70 26.84
C PRO A 222 -8.16 3.06 25.47
N ASN A 223 -6.96 2.59 25.14
CA ASN A 223 -6.72 1.68 24.03
C ASN A 223 -5.94 0.48 24.60
N PRO A 224 -6.51 -0.74 24.69
CA PRO A 224 -7.82 -1.16 24.16
C PRO A 224 -9.04 -0.57 24.90
N VAL A 225 -10.17 -0.41 24.20
CA VAL A 225 -11.44 0.13 24.72
C VAL A 225 -12.53 -0.95 24.77
N LYS A 226 -13.41 -0.90 25.78
CA LYS A 226 -14.58 -1.80 25.89
C LYS A 226 -15.91 -1.09 25.68
N ASN A 227 -16.19 -0.12 26.55
CA ASN A 227 -17.50 0.52 26.60
C ASN A 227 -17.43 2.01 26.29
N THR A 228 -16.44 2.71 26.82
CA THR A 228 -16.39 4.17 26.73
C THR A 228 -15.01 4.61 26.28
N LEU A 229 -14.99 5.36 25.19
CA LEU A 229 -13.81 6.00 24.65
C LEU A 229 -13.79 7.45 25.12
N ILE A 230 -12.68 7.92 25.67
CA ILE A 230 -12.48 9.28 26.14
C ILE A 230 -11.60 10.01 25.11
N ILE A 231 -11.99 11.24 24.80
CA ILE A 231 -11.28 12.14 23.90
C ILE A 231 -10.83 13.33 24.73
N GLU A 232 -9.52 13.44 24.95
CA GLU A 232 -8.92 14.57 25.65
C GLU A 232 -8.29 15.50 24.62
N ASN A 233 -8.66 16.78 24.66
CA ASN A 233 -8.19 17.80 23.74
C ASN A 233 -7.48 18.90 24.55
N SER A 234 -6.19 18.73 24.76
CA SER A 234 -5.39 19.57 25.68
C SER A 234 -5.15 20.98 25.15
N ARG A 235 -5.33 21.22 23.85
CA ARG A 235 -5.22 22.57 23.25
C ARG A 235 -6.54 23.34 23.23
N ALA A 236 -7.64 22.74 23.68
CA ALA A 236 -8.98 23.33 23.72
C ALA A 236 -9.47 23.86 22.34
N SER A 237 -8.95 23.32 21.23
CA SER A 237 -9.48 23.59 19.89
C SER A 237 -10.94 23.17 19.81
N GLU A 238 -11.79 23.88 19.07
CA GLU A 238 -13.18 23.44 18.90
C GLU A 238 -13.22 22.14 18.09
N ILE A 239 -13.77 21.07 18.69
CA ILE A 239 -14.07 19.80 17.98
C ILE A 239 -15.37 20.02 17.22
N GLU A 240 -15.29 19.89 15.91
CA GLU A 240 -16.41 20.09 14.98
C GLU A 240 -17.15 18.77 14.76
N ARG A 241 -16.40 17.67 14.57
CA ARG A 241 -16.92 16.35 14.23
C ARG A 241 -16.04 15.23 14.75
N ILE A 242 -16.65 14.14 15.17
CA ILE A 242 -15.98 12.86 15.44
C ILE A 242 -16.65 11.78 14.58
N SER A 243 -15.85 10.92 13.98
CA SER A 243 -16.35 9.74 13.26
C SER A 243 -15.58 8.49 13.63
N ILE A 244 -16.28 7.35 13.66
CA ILE A 244 -15.66 6.03 13.73
C ILE A 244 -15.79 5.32 12.41
N ILE A 245 -14.67 4.79 11.96
CA ILE A 245 -14.49 4.03 10.74
C ILE A 245 -14.09 2.61 11.13
N ASP A 246 -14.73 1.61 10.54
CA ASP A 246 -14.39 0.21 10.75
C ASP A 246 -13.14 -0.21 9.94
N SER A 247 -12.70 -1.45 10.14
CA SER A 247 -11.51 -1.98 9.45
C SER A 247 -11.66 -2.13 7.94
N SER A 248 -12.88 -2.01 7.40
CA SER A 248 -13.14 -1.97 5.95
C SER A 248 -13.21 -0.53 5.42
N GLY A 249 -12.82 0.46 6.22
CA GLY A 249 -12.90 1.85 5.80
C GLY A 249 -14.32 2.43 5.85
N ARG A 250 -15.34 1.67 6.26
CA ARG A 250 -16.69 2.19 6.31
C ARG A 250 -16.89 3.02 7.58
N ARG A 251 -17.36 4.26 7.41
CA ARG A 251 -17.81 5.10 8.53
C ARG A 251 -19.07 4.52 9.17
N ILE A 252 -18.95 3.99 10.38
CA ILE A 252 -20.03 3.31 11.11
C ILE A 252 -20.72 4.23 12.13
N TRP A 253 -20.08 5.34 12.49
CA TRP A 253 -20.61 6.30 13.44
C TRP A 253 -20.09 7.70 13.11
N GLU A 254 -20.93 8.70 13.31
CA GLU A 254 -20.57 10.11 13.20
C GLU A 254 -21.42 10.93 14.15
N GLU A 255 -20.80 11.91 14.80
CA GLU A 255 -21.55 12.97 15.45
C GLU A 255 -20.86 14.32 15.32
N ASN A 256 -21.69 15.35 15.19
CA ASN A 256 -21.28 16.74 15.17
C ASN A 256 -21.57 17.29 16.58
N ASN A 257 -20.62 18.03 17.19
CA ASN A 257 -20.64 18.65 18.53
C ASN A 257 -19.77 18.01 19.63
N LYS A 258 -19.56 18.79 20.71
CA LYS A 258 -18.65 18.58 21.85
C LYS A 258 -19.01 17.37 22.70
N PHE A 259 -18.15 16.35 22.70
CA PHE A 259 -18.12 15.35 23.76
C PHE A 259 -16.68 15.02 24.12
N ASN A 260 -16.40 14.93 25.42
CA ASN A 260 -15.12 14.42 25.92
C ASN A 260 -15.10 12.89 26.00
N SER A 261 -16.21 12.23 25.64
CA SER A 261 -16.35 10.78 25.68
C SER A 261 -17.46 10.26 24.76
N MET A 262 -17.33 9.02 24.33
CA MET A 262 -18.25 8.30 23.44
C MET A 262 -18.53 6.91 24.00
N ASP A 263 -19.78 6.44 23.90
CA ASP A 263 -20.13 5.04 24.12
C ASP A 263 -19.85 4.22 22.85
N VAL A 264 -18.93 3.27 22.97
CA VAL A 264 -18.52 2.33 21.91
C VAL A 264 -18.97 0.90 22.20
N SER A 265 -19.75 0.67 23.26
CA SER A 265 -20.17 -0.68 23.66
C SER A 265 -20.99 -1.41 22.59
N GLY A 266 -21.69 -0.66 21.74
CA GLY A 266 -22.47 -1.20 20.62
C GLY A 266 -21.65 -1.47 19.34
N LEU A 267 -20.36 -1.12 19.31
CA LEU A 267 -19.50 -1.32 18.16
C LEU A 267 -18.87 -2.71 18.18
N ALA A 268 -18.65 -3.28 16.99
CA ALA A 268 -18.02 -4.57 16.84
C ALA A 268 -16.58 -4.55 17.37
N ASP A 269 -16.15 -5.67 17.94
CA ASP A 269 -14.77 -5.86 18.38
C ASP A 269 -13.83 -5.88 17.18
N GLY A 270 -12.63 -5.34 17.36
CA GLY A 270 -11.63 -5.22 16.32
C GLY A 270 -10.96 -3.86 16.24
N ILE A 271 -10.22 -3.64 15.16
CA ILE A 271 -9.55 -2.38 14.88
C ILE A 271 -10.59 -1.37 14.39
N LEU A 272 -10.66 -0.23 15.04
CA LEU A 272 -11.44 0.91 14.62
C LEU A 272 -10.53 2.13 14.45
N ILE A 273 -10.93 3.03 13.56
CA ILE A 273 -10.26 4.29 13.32
C ILE A 273 -11.18 5.40 13.83
N VAL A 274 -10.66 6.18 14.77
CA VAL A 274 -11.33 7.35 15.34
C VAL A 274 -10.76 8.58 14.67
N ARG A 275 -11.61 9.31 13.97
CA ARG A 275 -11.24 10.51 13.24
C ARG A 275 -11.92 11.72 13.90
N ILE A 276 -11.14 12.72 14.24
CA ILE A 276 -11.54 13.87 15.06
C ILE A 276 -11.20 15.12 14.29
N GLN A 277 -12.22 15.80 13.78
CA GLN A 277 -12.09 17.06 13.09
C GLN A 277 -12.19 18.21 14.10
N THR A 278 -11.20 19.08 14.08
CA THR A 278 -11.16 20.30 14.87
C THR A 278 -11.07 21.52 13.96
N SER A 279 -11.39 22.69 14.51
CA SER A 279 -11.18 24.00 13.86
C SER A 279 -9.75 24.25 13.33
N ASN A 280 -8.76 23.48 13.80
CA ASN A 280 -7.36 23.62 13.41
C ASN A 280 -6.85 22.45 12.55
N GLY A 281 -7.71 21.52 12.15
CA GLY A 281 -7.35 20.35 11.35
C GLY A 281 -7.92 19.05 11.89
N ILE A 282 -7.62 17.95 11.19
CA ILE A 282 -8.15 16.61 11.48
C ILE A 282 -7.07 15.72 12.09
N VAL A 283 -7.46 14.99 13.13
CA VAL A 283 -6.63 14.02 13.85
C VAL A 283 -7.22 12.63 13.71
N THR A 284 -6.42 11.67 13.29
CA THR A 284 -6.81 10.26 13.18
C THR A 284 -6.07 9.42 14.22
N ARG A 285 -6.79 8.50 14.87
CA ARG A 285 -6.25 7.56 15.87
C ARG A 285 -6.81 6.16 15.64
N LYS A 286 -5.93 5.17 15.60
CA LYS A 286 -6.30 3.75 15.58
C LYS A 286 -6.54 3.27 17.01
N ILE A 287 -7.65 2.56 17.24
CA ILE A 287 -8.00 1.96 18.54
C ILE A 287 -8.34 0.47 18.37
N LEU A 288 -8.15 -0.31 19.43
CA LEU A 288 -8.60 -1.70 19.53
C LEU A 288 -9.85 -1.77 20.43
N LYS A 289 -10.97 -2.26 19.89
CA LYS A 289 -12.23 -2.51 20.61
C LYS A 289 -12.33 -3.97 21.05
N GLU A 290 -12.66 -4.19 22.32
CA GLU A 290 -12.82 -5.49 23.01
C GLU A 290 -14.16 -5.66 23.73
#